data_AF-A0A0D7A229-F1
#
_entry.id   AF-A0A0D7A229-F1
#
_cell.length_a   1.000
_cell.length_b   1.000
_cell.length_c   1.000
_cell.angle_alpha   90.00
_cell.angle_beta   90.00
_cell.angle_gamma   90.00
#
_symmetry.space_group_name_H-M   'P 1'
#
loop_
_entity.id
_entity.type
_entity.pdbx_description
1 polymer ?
#
loop_
_entity_poly.entity_id
_entity_poly.type
_entity_poly.pdbx_seq_one_letter_code
_entity_poly.pdbx_strand_id
1 'polypeptide(L)'
;SQHKSMLTELLELDVSRDVIQYVIDCTIDAVDFALGRASTSSRGRTPCRSPAKIDFINFVTRIVTRAEVTISVLLGALVYISRVRPYLRIHLEDWAYERVLLGALVCASKYLNDSSPKNAHWAIYTGVFGMRDVGLVEREFLTVLDFDMAISEADLVALHHQLFAATV
;
A
#
# COMPACT_ATOMS: atom_id res chain seq x y z
N SER A 1 -11.62 25.34 -8.82
CA SER A 1 -12.55 24.20 -8.67
C SER A 1 -12.13 23.36 -7.49
N GLN A 2 -13.09 22.82 -6.75
CA GLN A 2 -12.88 22.08 -5.49
C GLN A 2 -11.86 20.94 -5.62
N HIS A 3 -11.91 20.15 -6.70
CA HIS A 3 -10.97 19.04 -6.91
C HIS A 3 -9.51 19.50 -6.96
N LYS A 4 -9.21 20.61 -7.65
CA LYS A 4 -7.85 21.17 -7.70
C LYS A 4 -7.30 21.47 -6.31
N SER A 5 -8.14 21.96 -5.39
CA SER A 5 -7.74 22.22 -4.01
C SER A 5 -7.42 20.93 -3.25
N MET A 6 -8.24 19.89 -3.44
CA MET A 6 -8.03 18.58 -2.79
C MET A 6 -6.75 17.90 -3.29
N LEU A 7 -6.46 18.00 -4.59
CA LEU A 7 -5.22 17.47 -5.16
C LEU A 7 -3.99 18.20 -4.60
N THR A 8 -4.05 19.52 -4.50
CA THR A 8 -2.96 20.31 -3.92
C THR A 8 -2.73 19.91 -2.46
N GLU A 9 -3.80 19.77 -1.68
CA GLU A 9 -3.70 19.34 -0.29
C GLU A 9 -3.05 17.96 -0.14
N LEU A 10 -3.42 16.99 -0.99
CA LEU A 10 -2.77 15.67 -1.02
C LEU A 10 -1.27 15.74 -1.33
N LEU A 11 -0.88 16.61 -2.26
CA LEU A 11 0.52 16.76 -2.67
C LEU A 11 1.37 17.51 -1.63
N GLU A 12 0.73 18.30 -0.77
CA GLU A 12 1.37 19.02 0.34
C GLU A 12 1.47 18.16 1.62
N LEU A 13 0.93 16.94 1.63
CA LEU A 13 1.06 16.04 2.77
C LEU A 13 2.50 15.56 2.95
N ASP A 14 2.96 15.55 4.19
CA ASP A 14 4.17 14.87 4.58
C ASP A 14 3.90 13.38 4.87
N VAL A 15 4.97 12.58 4.82
CA VAL A 15 4.93 11.18 5.28
C VAL A 15 4.83 11.16 6.80
N SER A 16 3.60 11.35 7.30
CA SER A 16 3.28 11.41 8.72
C SER A 16 2.93 10.04 9.29
N ARG A 17 2.90 9.94 10.62
CA ARG A 17 2.47 8.72 11.32
C ARG A 17 1.05 8.30 10.93
N ASP A 18 0.16 9.27 10.72
CA ASP A 18 -1.24 9.00 10.40
C ASP A 18 -1.40 8.48 8.98
N VAL A 19 -0.63 9.02 8.02
CA VAL A 19 -0.56 8.49 6.65
C VAL A 19 -0.02 7.06 6.64
N ILE A 20 1.05 6.78 7.40
CA ILE A 20 1.59 5.42 7.52
C ILE A 20 0.57 4.47 8.14
N GLN A 21 -0.16 4.90 9.18
CA GLN A 21 -1.21 4.11 9.80
C GLN A 21 -2.35 3.81 8.81
N TYR A 22 -2.76 4.79 8.01
CA TYR A 22 -3.77 4.59 6.98
C TYR A 22 -3.32 3.57 5.91
N VAL A 23 -2.05 3.64 5.46
CA VAL A 23 -1.46 2.65 4.55
C VAL A 23 -1.51 1.24 5.13
N ILE A 24 -1.19 1.10 6.43
CA ILE A 24 -1.27 -0.18 7.15
C ILE A 24 -2.71 -0.70 7.14
N ASP A 25 -3.67 0.14 7.50
CA ASP A 25 -5.07 -0.25 7.63
C ASP A 25 -5.68 -0.65 6.28
N CYS A 26 -5.42 0.10 5.21
CA CYS A 26 -5.86 -0.26 3.85
C CYS A 26 -5.26 -1.57 3.37
N THR A 27 -3.97 -1.82 3.66
CA THR A 27 -3.32 -3.08 3.27
C THR A 27 -3.91 -4.26 4.04
N ILE A 28 -4.12 -4.10 5.36
CA ILE A 28 -4.74 -5.13 6.19
C ILE A 28 -6.15 -5.44 5.71
N ASP A 29 -6.96 -4.41 5.43
CA ASP A 29 -8.32 -4.61 4.91
C ASP A 29 -8.32 -5.33 3.56
N ALA A 30 -7.43 -4.95 2.63
CA ALA A 30 -7.35 -5.61 1.33
C ALA A 30 -6.98 -7.11 1.44
N VAL A 31 -6.03 -7.45 2.31
CA VAL A 31 -5.61 -8.84 2.53
C VAL A 31 -6.67 -9.62 3.31
N ASP A 32 -7.23 -9.06 4.38
CA ASP A 32 -8.27 -9.73 5.18
C ASP A 32 -9.55 -9.93 4.35
N PHE A 33 -9.88 -9.01 3.44
CA PHE A 33 -10.94 -9.19 2.45
C PHE A 33 -10.67 -10.38 1.52
N ALA A 34 -9.49 -10.46 0.93
CA ALA A 34 -9.11 -11.56 0.03
C ALA A 34 -9.06 -12.92 0.73
N LEU A 35 -8.75 -12.95 2.03
CA LEU A 35 -8.75 -14.17 2.86
C LEU A 35 -10.14 -14.54 3.42
N GLY A 36 -11.19 -13.79 3.09
CA GLY A 36 -12.55 -14.02 3.62
C GLY A 36 -12.68 -13.73 5.12
N ARG A 37 -11.75 -12.95 5.69
CA ARG A 37 -11.71 -12.52 7.09
C ARG A 37 -12.43 -11.18 7.31
N ALA A 38 -12.91 -10.54 6.24
CA ALA A 38 -13.68 -9.32 6.30
C ALA A 38 -15.01 -9.51 7.08
N SER A 39 -14.92 -9.27 8.38
CA SER A 39 -15.99 -8.95 9.33
C SER A 39 -17.14 -9.95 9.50
N THR A 40 -16.91 -10.95 10.37
CA THR A 40 -17.95 -11.30 11.36
C THR A 40 -17.76 -10.43 12.59
N SER A 41 -18.63 -9.43 12.75
CA SER A 41 -18.89 -8.59 13.94
C SER A 41 -17.98 -7.38 14.21
N SER A 42 -18.57 -6.22 13.93
CA SER A 42 -18.51 -5.02 14.77
C SER A 42 -18.71 -5.37 16.26
N ARG A 43 -17.67 -5.31 17.08
CA ARG A 43 -17.71 -4.91 18.51
C ARG A 43 -16.31 -5.04 19.13
N GLY A 44 -15.61 -3.91 19.18
CA GLY A 44 -14.67 -3.58 20.26
C GLY A 44 -13.47 -4.52 20.51
N ARG A 45 -12.66 -4.81 19.49
CA ARG A 45 -11.36 -5.47 19.73
C ARG A 45 -10.24 -4.69 19.07
N THR A 46 -9.30 -4.27 19.91
CA THR A 46 -8.03 -3.61 19.62
C THR A 46 -7.38 -4.18 18.34
N PRO A 47 -7.01 -3.34 17.36
CA PRO A 47 -6.46 -3.80 16.08
C PRO A 47 -4.98 -4.17 16.22
N CYS A 48 -4.61 -5.09 17.11
CA CYS A 48 -3.19 -5.49 17.28
C CYS A 48 -2.99 -6.73 18.16
N ARG A 49 -3.50 -7.91 17.79
CA ARG A 49 -3.20 -9.14 18.56
C ARG A 49 -2.67 -10.32 17.77
N SER A 50 -2.63 -10.28 16.44
CA SER A 50 -1.92 -11.32 15.68
C SER A 50 -0.45 -10.90 15.49
N PRO A 51 0.52 -11.76 15.84
CA PRO A 51 1.95 -11.49 15.62
C PRO A 51 2.26 -10.99 14.21
N ALA A 52 1.63 -11.59 13.18
CA ALA A 52 1.79 -11.18 11.78
C ALA A 52 1.45 -9.70 11.51
N LYS A 53 0.46 -9.12 12.20
CA LYS A 53 0.11 -7.69 12.03
C LYS A 53 1.13 -6.77 12.68
N ILE A 54 1.73 -7.19 13.80
CA ILE A 54 2.81 -6.46 14.47
C ILE A 54 4.07 -6.46 13.58
N ASP A 55 4.41 -7.63 13.04
CA ASP A 55 5.54 -7.79 12.13
C ASP A 55 5.34 -6.96 10.85
N PHE A 56 4.12 -6.93 10.32
CA PHE A 56 3.76 -6.08 9.19
C PHE A 56 3.93 -4.59 9.49
N ILE A 57 3.44 -4.09 10.64
CA ILE A 57 3.61 -2.68 11.03
C ILE A 57 5.10 -2.32 11.09
N ASN A 58 5.92 -3.17 11.70
CA ASN A 58 7.37 -2.99 11.75
C ASN A 58 8.03 -3.05 10.36
N PHE A 59 7.49 -3.88 9.46
CA PHE A 59 7.91 -3.92 8.05
C PHE A 59 7.60 -2.59 7.35
N VAL A 60 6.38 -2.06 7.47
CA VAL A 60 5.98 -0.79 6.85
C VAL A 60 6.89 0.35 7.30
N THR A 61 7.08 0.51 8.61
CA THR A 61 7.95 1.59 9.13
C THR A 61 9.38 1.46 8.62
N ARG A 62 9.93 0.23 8.54
CA ARG A 62 11.29 0.02 8.02
C ARG A 62 11.38 0.34 6.53
N ILE A 63 10.47 -0.17 5.70
CA ILE A 63 10.57 -0.02 4.25
C ILE A 63 10.34 1.42 3.81
N VAL A 64 9.37 2.11 4.42
CA VAL A 64 9.08 3.53 4.13
C VAL A 64 10.30 4.40 4.43
N THR A 65 10.94 4.19 5.58
CA THR A 65 12.14 4.94 5.97
C THR A 65 13.36 4.57 5.14
N ARG A 66 13.63 3.28 4.93
CA ARG A 66 14.85 2.83 4.22
C ARG A 66 14.83 3.12 2.72
N ALA A 67 13.65 3.09 2.10
CA ALA A 67 13.48 3.39 0.68
C ALA A 67 13.20 4.88 0.44
N GLU A 68 13.17 5.71 1.49
CA GLU A 68 12.84 7.15 1.45
C GLU A 68 11.59 7.41 0.61
N VAL A 69 10.53 6.64 0.89
CA VAL A 69 9.30 6.65 0.08
C VAL A 69 8.64 8.01 0.19
N THR A 70 8.39 8.65 -0.94
CA THR A 70 7.73 9.96 -1.01
C THR A 70 6.22 9.83 -0.82
N ILE A 71 5.57 10.93 -0.43
CA ILE A 71 4.10 10.97 -0.31
C ILE A 71 3.40 10.55 -1.61
N SER A 72 3.89 11.01 -2.77
CA SER A 72 3.33 10.66 -4.07
C SER A 72 3.33 9.15 -4.32
N VAL A 73 4.39 8.46 -3.91
CA VAL A 73 4.49 6.99 -4.02
C VAL A 73 3.51 6.30 -3.06
N LEU A 74 3.35 6.80 -1.83
CA LEU A 74 2.35 6.26 -0.90
C LEU A 74 0.92 6.45 -1.42
N LEU A 75 0.59 7.62 -1.95
CA LEU A 75 -0.73 7.89 -2.54
C LEU A 75 -0.99 6.98 -3.75
N GLY A 76 -0.01 6.82 -4.64
CA GLY A 76 -0.12 5.89 -5.77
C GLY A 76 -0.29 4.44 -5.32
N ALA A 77 0.45 4.01 -4.30
CA ALA A 77 0.32 2.67 -3.73
C ALA A 77 -1.08 2.44 -3.11
N LEU A 78 -1.65 3.44 -2.41
CA LEU A 78 -3.00 3.39 -1.86
C LEU A 78 -4.06 3.25 -2.97
N VAL A 79 -3.94 4.00 -4.06
CA VAL A 79 -4.81 3.84 -5.24
C VAL A 79 -4.73 2.41 -5.77
N TYR A 80 -3.52 1.88 -5.96
CA TYR A 80 -3.37 0.51 -6.46
C TYR A 80 -3.90 -0.54 -5.50
N ILE A 81 -3.68 -0.41 -4.19
CA ILE A 81 -4.23 -1.32 -3.17
C ILE A 81 -5.77 -1.33 -3.24
N SER A 82 -6.39 -0.15 -3.34
CA SER A 82 -7.85 -0.02 -3.48
C SER A 82 -8.37 -0.73 -4.75
N ARG A 83 -7.66 -0.60 -5.88
CA ARG A 83 -8.02 -1.23 -7.15
C ARG A 83 -7.88 -2.75 -7.14
N VAL A 84 -6.78 -3.27 -6.57
CA VAL A 84 -6.55 -4.73 -6.55
C VAL A 84 -7.40 -5.45 -5.52
N ARG A 85 -7.82 -4.77 -4.45
CA ARG A 85 -8.60 -5.35 -3.34
C ARG A 85 -9.71 -6.33 -3.76
N PRO A 86 -10.65 -6.00 -4.67
CA PRO A 86 -11.70 -6.94 -5.08
C PRO A 86 -11.20 -8.12 -5.93
N TYR A 87 -10.00 -8.05 -6.50
CA TYR A 87 -9.43 -9.04 -7.41
C TYR A 87 -8.32 -9.89 -6.78
N LEU A 88 -7.85 -9.55 -5.59
CA LEU A 88 -6.83 -10.29 -4.86
C LEU A 88 -7.27 -11.73 -4.58
N ARG A 89 -6.39 -12.69 -4.89
CA ARG A 89 -6.56 -14.11 -4.59
C ARG A 89 -5.31 -14.62 -3.88
N ILE A 90 -5.40 -14.74 -2.56
CA ILE A 90 -4.27 -15.12 -1.70
C ILE A 90 -4.33 -16.61 -1.41
N HIS A 91 -3.36 -17.34 -1.94
CA HIS A 91 -3.23 -18.80 -1.74
C HIS A 91 -2.19 -19.16 -0.66
N LEU A 92 -1.25 -18.24 -0.40
CA LEU A 92 -0.21 -18.40 0.61
C LEU A 92 -0.28 -17.19 1.55
N GLU A 93 -0.53 -17.44 2.84
CA GLU A 93 -0.69 -16.39 3.83
C GLU A 93 0.64 -15.82 4.33
N ASP A 94 1.75 -16.56 4.15
CA ASP A 94 3.07 -16.13 4.58
C ASP A 94 3.46 -14.81 3.92
N TRP A 95 3.63 -13.79 4.76
CA TRP A 95 3.97 -12.43 4.33
C TRP A 95 2.93 -11.78 3.41
N ALA A 96 1.65 -12.19 3.48
CA ALA A 96 0.62 -11.68 2.58
C ALA A 96 0.48 -10.15 2.64
N TYR A 97 0.51 -9.56 3.84
CA TYR A 97 0.45 -8.11 4.03
C TYR A 97 1.66 -7.40 3.41
N GLU A 98 2.85 -7.90 3.68
CA GLU A 98 4.11 -7.35 3.18
C GLU A 98 4.22 -7.46 1.66
N ARG A 99 3.78 -8.56 1.06
CA ARG A 99 3.79 -8.75 -0.40
C ARG A 99 2.83 -7.80 -1.10
N VAL A 100 1.60 -7.64 -0.60
CA VAL A 100 0.64 -6.71 -1.19
C VAL A 100 1.16 -5.28 -1.12
N LEU A 101 1.65 -4.84 0.04
CA LEU A 101 2.22 -3.50 0.19
C LEU A 101 3.47 -3.31 -0.68
N LEU A 102 4.39 -4.28 -0.69
CA LEU A 102 5.62 -4.22 -1.47
C LEU A 102 5.32 -4.12 -2.98
N GLY A 103 4.38 -4.93 -3.48
CA GLY A 103 3.95 -4.88 -4.86
C GLY A 103 3.44 -3.49 -5.24
N ALA A 104 2.55 -2.93 -4.41
CA ALA A 104 2.03 -1.58 -4.60
C ALA A 104 3.12 -0.50 -4.60
N LEU A 105 4.03 -0.53 -3.63
CA LEU A 105 5.13 0.44 -3.50
C LEU A 105 6.12 0.36 -4.67
N VAL A 106 6.52 -0.85 -5.08
CA VAL A 106 7.44 -1.06 -6.21
C VAL A 106 6.81 -0.52 -7.50
N CYS A 107 5.55 -0.88 -7.76
CA CYS A 107 4.84 -0.46 -8.96
C CYS A 107 4.62 1.06 -8.97
N ALA A 108 4.18 1.65 -7.85
CA ALA A 108 4.00 3.10 -7.73
C ALA A 108 5.31 3.87 -7.87
N SER A 109 6.39 3.40 -7.23
CA SER A 109 7.70 4.03 -7.33
C SER A 109 8.24 4.02 -8.76
N LYS A 110 8.09 2.91 -9.50
CA LYS A 110 8.53 2.81 -10.89
C LYS A 110 7.69 3.62 -11.86
N TYR A 111 6.39 3.75 -11.59
CA TYR A 111 5.49 4.49 -12.47
C TYR A 111 5.57 6.01 -12.29
N LEU A 112 5.74 6.48 -11.05
CA LEU A 112 5.65 7.90 -10.71
C LEU A 112 6.99 8.65 -10.76
N ASN A 113 8.13 7.97 -10.85
CA ASN A 113 9.45 8.59 -10.82
C ASN A 113 10.25 8.26 -12.08
N ASP A 114 10.88 9.27 -12.69
CA ASP A 114 11.79 9.11 -13.85
C ASP A 114 12.99 8.19 -13.53
N SER A 115 13.41 8.19 -12.26
CA SER A 115 14.42 7.29 -11.73
C SER A 115 13.88 6.62 -10.48
N SER A 116 13.87 5.29 -10.49
CA SER A 116 13.29 4.49 -9.40
C SER A 116 14.23 3.35 -8.99
N PRO A 117 14.17 2.89 -7.73
CA PRO A 117 15.01 1.80 -7.28
C PRO A 117 14.71 0.50 -8.04
N LYS A 118 15.77 -0.13 -8.55
CA LYS A 118 15.70 -1.48 -9.15
C LYS A 118 15.33 -2.53 -8.08
N ASN A 119 14.83 -3.69 -8.49
CA ASN A 119 14.42 -4.77 -7.56
C ASN A 119 15.54 -5.22 -6.61
N ALA A 120 16.81 -5.09 -7.01
CA ALA A 120 17.95 -5.34 -6.14
C ALA A 120 18.00 -4.38 -4.94
N HIS A 121 17.65 -3.11 -5.12
CA HIS A 121 17.58 -2.13 -4.03
C HIS A 121 16.38 -2.39 -3.12
N TRP A 122 15.22 -2.72 -3.70
CA TRP A 122 14.05 -3.14 -2.91
C TRP A 122 14.31 -4.37 -2.04
N ALA A 123 15.11 -5.32 -2.53
CA ALA A 123 15.56 -6.46 -1.70
C ALA A 123 16.36 -5.99 -0.47
N ILE A 124 17.23 -4.99 -0.64
CA ILE A 124 18.00 -4.39 0.46
C ILE A 124 17.08 -3.60 1.42
N TYR A 125 16.06 -2.91 0.91
CA TYR A 125 15.13 -2.13 1.74
C TYR A 125 14.22 -3.00 2.60
N THR A 126 13.68 -4.08 2.02
CA THR A 126 12.80 -5.02 2.75
C THR A 126 13.56 -5.81 3.81
N GLY A 127 14.81 -6.20 3.53
CA GLY A 127 15.64 -7.01 4.40
C GLY A 127 15.15 -8.46 4.60
N VAL A 128 14.03 -8.84 3.98
CA VAL A 128 13.38 -10.15 4.11
C VAL A 128 13.12 -10.82 2.76
N PHE A 129 12.96 -10.04 1.69
CA PHE A 129 12.74 -10.56 0.33
C PHE A 129 14.01 -10.43 -0.51
N GLY A 130 14.40 -11.51 -1.19
CA GLY A 130 15.47 -11.47 -2.18
C GLY A 130 15.02 -10.76 -3.47
N MET A 131 15.97 -10.41 -4.33
CA MET A 131 15.68 -9.74 -5.61
C MET A 131 14.67 -10.51 -6.48
N ARG A 132 14.75 -11.85 -6.47
CA ARG A 132 13.82 -12.72 -7.21
C ARG A 132 12.41 -12.65 -6.63
N ASP A 133 12.29 -12.63 -5.30
CA ASP A 133 11.01 -12.54 -4.60
C ASP A 133 10.35 -11.19 -4.89
N VAL A 134 11.10 -10.09 -4.82
CA VAL A 134 10.61 -8.75 -5.20
C VAL A 134 10.10 -8.75 -6.64
N GLY A 135 10.84 -9.35 -7.58
CA GLY A 135 10.40 -9.43 -8.98
C GLY A 135 9.16 -10.31 -9.19
N LEU A 136 8.99 -11.36 -8.38
CA LEU A 136 7.77 -12.18 -8.41
C LEU A 136 6.59 -11.37 -7.87
N VAL A 137 6.74 -10.74 -6.71
CA VAL A 137 5.73 -9.90 -6.06
C VAL A 137 5.27 -8.78 -7.00
N GLU A 138 6.21 -8.08 -7.65
CA GLU A 138 5.91 -7.05 -8.64
C GLU A 138 5.05 -7.59 -9.79
N ARG A 139 5.47 -8.72 -10.40
CA ARG A 139 4.75 -9.31 -11.53
C ARG A 139 3.36 -9.79 -11.14
N GLU A 140 3.23 -10.44 -9.99
CA GLU A 140 1.93 -10.88 -9.47
C GLU A 140 1.01 -9.70 -9.21
N PHE A 141 1.52 -8.64 -8.58
CA PHE A 141 0.75 -7.42 -8.31
C PHE A 141 0.28 -6.74 -9.62
N LEU A 142 1.17 -6.58 -10.60
CA LEU A 142 0.82 -6.04 -11.93
C LEU A 142 -0.23 -6.89 -12.65
N THR A 143 -0.17 -8.22 -12.48
CA THR A 143 -1.16 -9.13 -13.06
C THR A 143 -2.54 -8.91 -12.45
N VAL A 144 -2.62 -8.71 -11.12
CA VAL A 144 -3.90 -8.42 -10.45
C VAL A 144 -4.44 -7.03 -10.83
N LEU A 145 -3.55 -6.06 -11.03
CA LEU A 145 -3.90 -4.71 -11.49
C LEU A 145 -4.24 -4.65 -12.99
N ASP A 146 -4.07 -5.75 -13.73
CA ASP A 146 -4.22 -5.81 -15.19
C ASP A 146 -3.41 -4.73 -15.93
N PHE A 147 -2.23 -4.40 -15.38
CA PHE A 147 -1.37 -3.30 -15.86
C PHE A 147 -2.05 -1.92 -15.96
N ASP A 148 -3.21 -1.71 -15.31
CA ASP A 148 -3.85 -0.40 -15.22
C ASP A 148 -3.16 0.50 -14.19
N MET A 149 -2.03 1.05 -14.62
CA MET A 149 -1.15 1.92 -13.84
C MET A 149 -1.56 3.39 -13.89
N ALA A 150 -2.50 3.77 -14.75
CA ALA A 150 -2.86 5.18 -14.90
C ALA A 150 -3.62 5.67 -13.66
N ILE A 151 -3.07 6.66 -12.96
CA ILE A 151 -3.72 7.31 -11.82
C ILE A 151 -4.45 8.54 -12.34
N SER A 152 -5.77 8.57 -12.17
CA SER A 152 -6.63 9.69 -12.58
C SER A 152 -6.90 10.64 -11.40
N GLU A 153 -7.35 11.85 -11.73
CA GLU A 153 -7.83 12.80 -10.71
C GLU A 153 -8.98 12.22 -9.88
N ALA A 154 -9.85 11.39 -10.47
CA ALA A 154 -10.95 10.76 -9.76
C ALA A 154 -10.46 9.79 -8.68
N ASP A 155 -9.38 9.04 -8.94
CA ASP A 155 -8.76 8.16 -7.94
C ASP A 155 -8.25 8.95 -6.74
N LEU A 156 -7.57 10.08 -7.01
CA LEU A 156 -6.99 10.92 -5.97
C LEU A 156 -8.08 11.64 -5.16
N VAL A 157 -9.16 12.10 -5.79
CA VAL A 157 -10.31 12.70 -5.10
C VAL A 157 -11.00 11.66 -4.20
N ALA A 158 -11.20 10.44 -4.68
CA ALA A 158 -11.74 9.35 -3.87
C ALA A 158 -10.84 9.02 -2.68
N LEU A 159 -9.52 8.97 -2.90
CA LEU A 159 -8.53 8.74 -1.85
C LEU A 159 -8.52 9.86 -0.80
N HIS A 160 -8.57 11.14 -1.22
CA HIS A 160 -8.66 12.28 -0.31
C HIS A 160 -9.85 12.13 0.63
N HIS A 161 -11.05 11.87 0.09
CA HIS A 161 -12.23 11.68 0.92
C HIS A 161 -12.08 10.58 1.96
N GLN A 162 -11.44 9.46 1.62
CA GLN A 162 -11.25 8.33 2.53
C GLN A 162 -10.18 8.61 3.58
N LEU A 163 -9.04 9.17 3.17
CA LEU A 163 -7.91 9.46 4.04
C LEU A 163 -8.31 10.48 5.11
N PHE A 164 -8.91 11.61 4.70
CA PHE A 164 -9.30 12.68 5.62
C PHE A 164 -10.51 12.32 6.49
N ALA A 165 -11.35 11.37 6.06
CA ALA A 165 -12.40 10.81 6.91
C ALA A 165 -11.86 9.82 7.96
N ALA A 166 -10.66 9.27 7.74
CA ALA A 166 -10.02 8.32 8.66
C ALA A 166 -9.06 8.98 9.65
N THR A 167 -8.53 10.17 9.32
CA THR A 167 -7.55 10.91 10.14
C THR A 167 -8.11 12.09 10.93
N VAL A 168 -9.37 12.51 10.68
CA VAL A 168 -10.08 13.57 11.42
C VAL A 168 -11.21 12.98 12.26
#